data_AF-A0A9E2GB22-F1
#
_entry.id   AF-A0A9E2GB22-F1
#
_cell.length_a   1.000
_cell.length_b   1.000
_cell.length_c   1.000
_cell.angle_alpha   90.00
_cell.angle_beta   90.00
_cell.angle_gamma   90.00
#
_symmetry.space_group_name_H-M   'P 1'
#
loop_
_entity.id
_entity.type
_entity.pdbx_description
1 polymer ?
#
loop_
_entity_poly.entity_id
_entity_poly.type
_entity_poly.pdbx_seq_one_letter_code
_entity_poly.pdbx_strand_id
1 'polypeptide(L)'
;MNKLYNLIKGVFPGTEILLLYYCGSIAYGVDDENSDKDVNVVLDNFRGLIHLNFAEFDVFAYSKETFIDRQGFHEGVIPYYRAAADDLLSIDRTLIYLNPSFEETLKQLLTYDDKELMINHLTVELQYGRMRYDISPHFKSHYHIFRFRGMVEHFKNTGIYELVVEEPWKTYMIEYKHNWDNEIGHSYKELLKEQLEYLEQYRNELMINELG
;
A
#
# COMPACT_ATOMS: atom_id res chain seq x y z
N MET A 1 -25.45 10.55 -1.59
CA MET A 1 -24.02 10.91 -1.47
C MET A 1 -23.50 10.32 -0.17
N ASN A 2 -22.34 9.64 -0.19
CA ASN A 2 -21.80 8.86 0.94
C ASN A 2 -21.51 9.73 2.18
N LYS A 3 -21.75 9.22 3.41
CA LYS A 3 -21.41 9.87 4.70
C LYS A 3 -19.94 10.33 4.72
N LEU A 4 -19.03 9.48 4.24
CA LEU A 4 -17.61 9.77 4.16
C LEU A 4 -17.31 10.92 3.20
N TYR A 5 -17.92 10.94 2.02
CA TYR A 5 -17.77 12.06 1.07
C TYR A 5 -18.14 13.40 1.71
N ASN A 6 -19.27 13.44 2.43
CA ASN A 6 -19.72 14.66 3.11
C ASN A 6 -18.79 15.07 4.25
N LEU A 7 -18.24 14.10 5.00
CA LEU A 7 -17.22 14.34 6.02
C LEU A 7 -15.98 15.00 5.41
N ILE A 8 -15.40 14.39 4.36
CA ILE A 8 -14.22 14.91 3.67
C ILE A 8 -14.48 16.32 3.13
N LYS A 9 -15.62 16.53 2.47
CA LYS A 9 -16.00 17.85 1.94
C LYS A 9 -16.08 18.93 3.03
N GLY A 10 -16.52 18.56 4.24
CA GLY A 10 -16.58 19.47 5.38
C GLY A 10 -15.20 19.79 5.98
N VAL A 11 -14.30 18.80 6.02
CA VAL A 11 -12.95 18.93 6.56
C VAL A 11 -12.03 19.74 5.65
N PHE A 12 -12.19 19.61 4.32
CA PHE A 12 -11.35 20.26 3.32
C PHE A 12 -12.14 21.30 2.50
N PRO A 13 -12.60 22.41 3.13
CA PRO A 13 -13.36 23.44 2.43
C PRO A 13 -12.51 24.09 1.33
N GLY A 14 -13.15 24.43 0.20
CA GLY A 14 -12.48 25.05 -0.94
C GLY A 14 -11.64 24.10 -1.80
N THR A 15 -11.65 22.81 -1.51
CA THR A 15 -11.04 21.76 -2.34
C THR A 15 -12.11 21.00 -3.14
N GLU A 16 -11.71 20.38 -4.24
CA GLU A 16 -12.54 19.42 -4.96
C GLU A 16 -12.02 18.01 -4.71
N ILE A 17 -12.91 17.08 -4.36
CA ILE A 17 -12.51 15.69 -4.22
C ILE A 17 -12.46 15.05 -5.61
N LEU A 18 -11.30 14.49 -5.98
CA LEU A 18 -11.05 13.86 -7.26
C LEU A 18 -11.23 12.34 -7.20
N LEU A 19 -10.79 11.73 -6.11
CA LEU A 19 -10.82 10.28 -5.90
C LEU A 19 -10.99 9.98 -4.41
N LEU A 20 -11.88 9.04 -4.09
CA LEU A 20 -11.94 8.39 -2.78
C LEU A 20 -12.00 6.87 -2.96
N TYR A 21 -11.20 6.14 -2.21
CA TYR A 21 -11.24 4.68 -2.16
C TYR A 21 -10.71 4.14 -0.83
N TYR A 22 -11.14 2.94 -0.48
CA TYR A 22 -10.58 2.22 0.67
C TYR A 22 -9.15 1.76 0.37
N CYS A 23 -8.25 1.98 1.31
CA CYS A 23 -6.89 1.46 1.27
C CYS A 23 -6.63 0.53 2.46
N GLY A 24 -5.36 0.26 2.76
CA GLY A 24 -4.99 -0.52 3.94
C GLY A 24 -5.59 -1.93 3.95
N SER A 25 -6.05 -2.37 5.13
CA SER A 25 -6.49 -3.77 5.32
C SER A 25 -7.62 -4.19 4.36
N ILE A 26 -8.53 -3.28 4.01
CA ILE A 26 -9.63 -3.54 3.06
C ILE A 26 -9.07 -3.77 1.66
N ALA A 27 -8.13 -2.92 1.21
CA ALA A 27 -7.47 -3.11 -0.07
C ALA A 27 -6.72 -4.45 -0.13
N TYR A 28 -6.08 -4.87 0.96
CA TYR A 28 -5.30 -6.11 1.00
C TYR A 28 -6.14 -7.37 1.30
N GLY A 29 -7.46 -7.23 1.54
CA GLY A 29 -8.36 -8.35 1.82
C GLY A 29 -8.04 -9.06 3.14
N VAL A 30 -7.57 -8.30 4.14
CA VAL A 30 -7.23 -8.78 5.49
C VAL A 30 -7.93 -7.96 6.58
N ASP A 31 -8.95 -7.19 6.23
CA ASP A 31 -9.78 -6.50 7.21
C ASP A 31 -10.61 -7.50 8.03
N ASP A 32 -10.85 -7.12 9.27
CA ASP A 32 -11.67 -7.85 10.23
C ASP A 32 -12.58 -6.85 10.98
N GLU A 33 -13.42 -7.36 11.89
CA GLU A 33 -14.34 -6.53 12.68
C GLU A 33 -13.64 -5.49 13.58
N ASN A 34 -12.33 -5.63 13.80
CA ASN A 34 -11.51 -4.76 14.62
C ASN A 34 -10.61 -3.82 13.79
N SER A 35 -10.72 -3.87 12.46
CA SER A 35 -9.89 -3.05 11.57
C SER A 35 -10.50 -1.67 11.39
N ASP A 36 -9.69 -0.64 11.62
CA ASP A 36 -10.00 0.73 11.21
C ASP A 36 -10.17 0.81 9.68
N LYS A 37 -10.94 1.78 9.19
CA LYS A 37 -11.17 1.96 7.76
C LYS A 37 -10.20 3.00 7.19
N ASP A 38 -9.14 2.52 6.58
CA ASP A 38 -8.19 3.37 5.86
C ASP A 38 -8.82 3.88 4.54
N VAL A 39 -8.68 5.17 4.26
CA VAL A 39 -9.22 5.84 3.07
C VAL A 39 -8.17 6.76 2.46
N ASN A 40 -7.90 6.57 1.18
CA ASN A 40 -7.15 7.55 0.39
C ASN A 40 -8.12 8.58 -0.21
N VAL A 41 -7.76 9.85 -0.11
CA VAL A 41 -8.50 10.99 -0.67
C VAL A 41 -7.55 11.81 -1.53
N VAL A 42 -7.91 12.01 -2.80
CA VAL A 42 -7.16 12.90 -3.70
C VAL A 42 -7.96 14.18 -3.87
N LEU A 43 -7.32 15.31 -3.60
CA LEU A 43 -7.94 16.63 -3.59
C LEU A 43 -7.29 17.55 -4.62
N ASP A 44 -8.12 18.25 -5.39
CA ASP A 44 -7.70 19.43 -6.15
C ASP A 44 -7.76 20.69 -5.27
N ASN A 45 -6.92 21.68 -5.57
CA ASN A 45 -6.74 22.90 -4.76
C ASN A 45 -6.32 22.66 -3.30
N PHE A 46 -5.77 21.48 -3.01
CA PHE A 46 -5.09 21.16 -1.75
C PHE A 46 -3.57 21.11 -1.98
N ARG A 47 -2.76 21.30 -0.95
CA ARG A 47 -1.29 21.25 -1.06
C ARG A 47 -0.69 20.26 -0.06
N GLY A 48 0.13 19.36 -0.57
CA GLY A 48 0.87 18.40 0.22
C GLY A 48 0.05 17.18 0.59
N LEU A 49 0.28 16.68 1.79
CA LEU A 49 -0.28 15.44 2.31
C LEU A 49 -0.62 15.62 3.78
N ILE A 50 -1.76 15.07 4.21
CA ILE A 50 -2.11 14.96 5.62
C ILE A 50 -2.74 13.61 5.94
N HIS A 51 -2.40 13.06 7.10
CA HIS A 51 -3.03 11.88 7.67
C HIS A 51 -3.88 12.31 8.88
N LEU A 52 -5.18 12.01 8.85
CA LEU A 52 -6.16 12.40 9.87
C LEU A 52 -6.95 11.18 10.34
N ASN A 53 -7.04 10.97 11.65
CA ASN A 53 -7.94 9.97 12.24
C ASN A 53 -9.30 10.61 12.57
N PHE A 54 -10.37 10.00 12.08
CA PHE A 54 -11.77 10.35 12.33
C PHE A 54 -12.54 9.16 12.91
N ALA A 55 -12.17 8.75 14.12
CA ALA A 55 -12.78 7.64 14.83
C ALA A 55 -12.71 6.33 14.03
N GLU A 56 -13.73 6.02 13.22
CA GLU A 56 -13.79 4.80 12.41
C GLU A 56 -12.95 4.87 11.11
N PHE A 57 -12.46 6.06 10.72
CA PHE A 57 -11.70 6.26 9.49
C PHE A 57 -10.31 6.82 9.72
N ASP A 58 -9.29 6.20 9.13
CA ASP A 58 -7.97 6.79 8.93
C ASP A 58 -7.88 7.35 7.52
N VAL A 59 -7.79 8.69 7.42
CA VAL A 59 -7.87 9.41 6.15
C VAL A 59 -6.50 9.91 5.74
N PHE A 60 -6.02 9.40 4.62
CA PHE A 60 -4.82 9.85 3.93
C PHE A 60 -5.23 10.79 2.79
N ALA A 61 -5.14 12.10 3.03
CA ALA A 61 -5.49 13.12 2.04
C ALA A 61 -4.24 13.64 1.33
N TYR A 62 -4.26 13.59 0.00
CA TYR A 62 -3.17 13.97 -0.89
C TYR A 62 -3.61 15.11 -1.80
N SER A 63 -2.70 16.03 -2.12
CA SER A 63 -2.89 16.85 -3.31
C SER A 63 -2.80 15.95 -4.54
N LYS A 64 -3.44 16.37 -5.63
CA LYS A 64 -3.34 15.69 -6.93
C LYS A 64 -1.90 15.35 -7.29
N GLU A 65 -0.99 16.31 -7.17
CA GLU A 65 0.42 16.17 -7.51
C GLU A 65 1.11 15.16 -6.61
N THR A 66 0.90 15.27 -5.29
CA THR A 66 1.52 14.35 -4.32
C THR A 66 1.05 12.91 -4.53
N PHE A 67 -0.22 12.71 -4.91
CA PHE A 67 -0.74 11.40 -5.23
C PHE A 67 -0.12 10.80 -6.50
N ILE A 68 0.02 11.61 -7.56
CA ILE A 68 0.71 11.18 -8.79
C ILE A 68 2.17 10.84 -8.49
N ASP A 69 2.87 11.70 -7.74
CA ASP A 69 4.26 11.48 -7.32
C ASP A 69 4.42 10.21 -6.47
N ARG A 70 3.45 9.91 -5.59
CA ARG A 70 3.41 8.66 -4.82
C ARG A 70 3.35 7.44 -5.74
N GLN A 71 2.44 7.44 -6.72
CA GLN A 71 2.29 6.32 -7.66
C GLN A 71 3.48 6.21 -8.63
N GLY A 72 4.13 7.34 -8.94
CA GLY A 72 5.39 7.38 -9.68
C GLY A 72 6.64 7.13 -8.82
N PHE A 73 6.48 6.73 -7.56
CA PHE A 73 7.58 6.44 -6.63
C PHE A 73 8.59 7.57 -6.41
N HIS A 74 8.21 8.82 -6.65
CA HIS A 74 9.09 9.98 -6.56
C HIS A 74 9.70 10.14 -5.15
N GLU A 75 11.01 10.36 -5.06
CA GLU A 75 11.75 10.40 -3.78
C GLU A 75 11.31 11.53 -2.84
N GLY A 76 10.66 12.57 -3.37
CA GLY A 76 10.05 13.63 -2.58
C GLY A 76 8.89 13.18 -1.68
N VAL A 77 8.30 12.00 -1.94
CA VAL A 77 7.29 11.39 -1.08
C VAL A 77 7.98 10.42 -0.11
N ILE A 78 7.73 10.54 1.19
CA ILE A 78 8.42 9.69 2.17
C ILE A 78 8.08 8.19 1.96
N PRO A 79 9.01 7.26 2.27
CA PRO A 79 8.84 5.84 2.00
C PRO A 79 7.54 5.23 2.57
N TYR A 80 7.08 5.69 3.74
CA TYR A 80 5.85 5.23 4.36
C TYR A 80 4.62 5.30 3.43
N TYR A 81 4.46 6.40 2.68
CA TYR A 81 3.30 6.54 1.78
C TYR A 81 3.51 5.81 0.45
N ARG A 82 4.76 5.76 -0.05
CA ARG A 82 5.10 5.06 -1.29
C ARG A 82 5.00 3.53 -1.15
N ALA A 83 5.28 2.97 0.03
CA ALA A 83 5.19 1.52 0.30
C ALA A 83 3.75 0.97 0.26
N ALA A 84 2.76 1.86 0.34
CA ALA A 84 1.34 1.53 0.24
C ALA A 84 0.75 1.83 -1.15
N ALA A 85 1.56 2.25 -2.13
CA ALA A 85 1.08 2.67 -3.46
C ALA A 85 0.33 1.57 -4.21
N ASP A 86 0.56 0.30 -3.88
CA ASP A 86 -0.18 -0.84 -4.41
C ASP A 86 -1.66 -0.87 -4.04
N ASP A 87 -2.11 -0.15 -3.02
CA ASP A 87 -3.54 -0.09 -2.69
C ASP A 87 -4.42 0.34 -3.87
N LEU A 88 -3.88 1.14 -4.80
CA LEU A 88 -4.56 1.54 -6.03
C LEU A 88 -4.85 0.36 -6.96
N LEU A 89 -4.08 -0.73 -6.91
CA LEU A 89 -4.35 -1.94 -7.69
C LEU A 89 -5.65 -2.64 -7.25
N SER A 90 -6.22 -2.25 -6.11
CA SER A 90 -7.51 -2.74 -5.63
C SER A 90 -8.71 -1.88 -6.04
N ILE A 91 -8.48 -0.82 -6.84
CA ILE A 91 -9.47 0.26 -7.02
C ILE A 91 -10.84 -0.22 -7.48
N ASP A 92 -10.90 -1.24 -8.34
CA ASP A 92 -12.16 -1.78 -8.87
C ASP A 92 -13.10 -2.31 -7.78
N ARG A 93 -12.55 -2.77 -6.64
CA ARG A 93 -13.33 -3.25 -5.49
C ARG A 93 -13.39 -2.26 -4.33
N THR A 94 -12.52 -1.24 -4.30
CA THR A 94 -12.41 -0.30 -3.18
C THR A 94 -12.90 1.12 -3.50
N LEU A 95 -13.24 1.42 -4.76
CA LEU A 95 -13.68 2.74 -5.20
C LEU A 95 -14.93 3.20 -4.45
N ILE A 96 -14.85 4.40 -3.88
CA ILE A 96 -15.97 5.07 -3.20
C ILE A 96 -16.53 6.20 -4.08
N TYR A 97 -15.64 6.92 -4.74
CA TYR A 97 -16.00 8.04 -5.62
C TYR A 97 -14.86 8.34 -6.59
N LEU A 98 -15.22 8.65 -7.84
CA LEU A 98 -14.31 9.16 -8.86
C LEU A 98 -14.97 10.38 -9.52
N ASN A 99 -14.24 11.49 -9.54
CA ASN A 99 -14.64 12.65 -10.30
C ASN A 99 -14.35 12.40 -11.79
N PRO A 100 -15.32 12.67 -12.71
CA PRO A 100 -15.09 12.50 -14.15
C PRO A 100 -13.85 13.23 -14.68
N SER A 101 -13.47 14.37 -14.07
CA SER A 101 -12.28 15.13 -14.47
C SER A 101 -10.96 14.39 -14.18
N PHE A 102 -10.99 13.34 -13.36
CA PHE A 102 -9.82 12.58 -12.92
C PHE A 102 -9.75 11.16 -13.51
N GLU A 103 -10.78 10.72 -14.24
CA GLU A 103 -10.84 9.36 -14.82
C GLU A 103 -9.64 9.03 -15.69
N GLU A 104 -9.24 9.95 -16.56
CA GLU A 104 -8.11 9.73 -17.48
C GLU A 104 -6.78 9.66 -16.73
N THR A 105 -6.60 10.51 -15.72
CA THR A 105 -5.40 10.43 -14.86
C THR A 105 -5.36 9.11 -14.11
N LEU A 106 -6.47 8.65 -13.55
CA LEU A 106 -6.52 7.36 -12.85
C LEU A 106 -6.17 6.19 -13.80
N LYS A 107 -6.71 6.18 -15.02
CA LYS A 107 -6.39 5.14 -16.02
C LYS A 107 -4.90 5.12 -16.36
N GLN A 108 -4.29 6.30 -16.51
CA GLN A 108 -2.85 6.40 -16.76
C GLN A 108 -2.02 5.86 -15.59
N LEU A 109 -2.42 6.15 -14.34
CA LEU A 109 -1.75 5.62 -13.15
C LEU A 109 -1.86 4.09 -13.01
N LEU A 110 -2.88 3.49 -13.61
CA LEU A 110 -3.09 2.03 -13.65
C LEU A 110 -2.48 1.37 -14.90
N THR A 111 -1.82 2.15 -15.76
CA THR A 111 -1.09 1.64 -16.92
C THR A 111 0.40 1.62 -16.58
N TYR A 112 0.95 0.44 -16.34
CA TYR A 112 2.32 0.26 -15.87
C TYR A 112 2.95 -1.00 -16.45
N ASP A 113 4.28 -1.06 -16.42
CA ASP A 113 5.02 -2.32 -16.58
C ASP A 113 5.10 -3.04 -15.24
N ASP A 114 4.71 -4.31 -15.20
CA ASP A 114 4.64 -5.10 -13.97
C ASP A 114 6.00 -5.22 -13.27
N LYS A 115 7.09 -5.35 -14.03
CA LYS A 115 8.43 -5.50 -13.45
C LYS A 115 8.95 -4.17 -12.93
N GLU A 116 8.78 -3.09 -13.68
CA GLU A 116 9.17 -1.74 -13.24
C GLU A 116 8.43 -1.36 -11.96
N LEU A 117 7.11 -1.58 -11.93
CA LEU A 117 6.29 -1.35 -10.75
C LEU A 117 6.80 -2.18 -9.57
N MET A 118 7.00 -3.48 -9.76
CA MET A 118 7.49 -4.37 -8.71
C MET A 118 8.87 -3.96 -8.17
N ILE A 119 9.82 -3.60 -9.04
CA ILE A 119 11.16 -3.14 -8.62
C ILE A 119 11.05 -1.89 -7.75
N ASN A 120 10.29 -0.89 -8.18
CA ASN A 120 10.09 0.35 -7.45
C ASN A 120 9.44 0.08 -6.09
N HIS A 121 8.44 -0.79 -6.08
CA HIS A 121 7.65 -1.09 -4.90
C HIS A 121 8.46 -1.90 -3.86
N LEU A 122 9.22 -2.91 -4.30
CA LEU A 122 10.19 -3.64 -3.45
C LEU A 122 11.29 -2.72 -2.93
N THR A 123 11.76 -1.77 -3.75
CA THR A 123 12.78 -0.81 -3.33
C THR A 123 12.29 0.02 -2.15
N VAL A 124 11.07 0.56 -2.24
CA VAL A 124 10.52 1.39 -1.16
C VAL A 124 10.15 0.55 0.06
N GLU A 125 9.58 -0.65 -0.10
CA GLU A 125 9.31 -1.53 1.04
C GLU A 125 10.61 -1.91 1.75
N LEU A 126 11.68 -2.20 1.03
CA LEU A 126 12.96 -2.51 1.66
C LEU A 126 13.58 -1.29 2.35
N GLN A 127 13.27 -0.06 1.92
CA GLN A 127 13.65 1.15 2.66
C GLN A 127 12.83 1.29 3.94
N TYR A 128 11.50 1.21 3.85
CA TYR A 128 10.60 1.44 4.98
C TYR A 128 10.53 0.24 5.94
N GLY A 129 10.21 -0.94 5.42
CA GLY A 129 10.06 -2.19 6.14
C GLY A 129 11.34 -2.62 6.85
N ARG A 130 12.52 -2.53 6.20
CA ARG A 130 13.80 -2.83 6.87
C ARG A 130 14.11 -1.85 7.98
N MET A 131 13.94 -0.54 7.74
CA MET A 131 14.12 0.48 8.77
C MET A 131 13.22 0.20 9.99
N ARG A 132 11.95 -0.18 9.76
CA ARG A 132 11.01 -0.52 10.83
C ARG A 132 11.44 -1.79 11.59
N TYR A 133 11.85 -2.82 10.86
CA TYR A 133 12.31 -4.08 11.43
C TYR A 133 13.56 -3.90 12.30
N ASP A 134 14.52 -3.09 11.84
CA ASP A 134 15.75 -2.81 12.58
C ASP A 134 15.50 -2.04 13.88
N ILE A 135 14.45 -1.21 13.93
CA ILE A 135 14.01 -0.54 15.18
C ILE A 135 13.37 -1.55 16.13
N SER A 136 12.49 -2.41 15.63
CA SER A 136 11.88 -3.49 16.39
C SER A 136 11.36 -4.55 15.43
N PRO A 137 11.63 -5.85 15.65
CA PRO A 137 11.02 -6.92 14.87
C PRO A 137 9.52 -7.14 15.20
N HIS A 138 8.99 -6.41 16.18
CA HIS A 138 7.64 -6.56 16.71
C HIS A 138 6.79 -5.31 16.41
N PHE A 139 6.42 -5.16 15.15
CA PHE A 139 5.44 -4.17 14.71
C PHE A 139 4.38 -4.83 13.84
N LYS A 140 3.11 -4.46 14.05
CA LYS A 140 1.99 -4.90 13.23
C LYS A 140 2.29 -4.78 11.73
N SER A 141 2.90 -3.68 11.30
CA SER A 141 3.24 -3.41 9.89
C SER A 141 4.11 -4.49 9.21
N HIS A 142 4.82 -5.35 9.94
CA HIS A 142 5.60 -6.41 9.29
C HIS A 142 4.76 -7.49 8.59
N TYR A 143 3.44 -7.52 8.77
CA TYR A 143 2.59 -8.37 7.90
C TYR A 143 2.76 -8.01 6.41
N HIS A 144 3.15 -6.77 6.09
CA HIS A 144 3.43 -6.35 4.73
C HIS A 144 4.59 -7.12 4.09
N ILE A 145 5.56 -7.60 4.87
CA ILE A 145 6.67 -8.43 4.34
C ILE A 145 6.10 -9.70 3.72
N PHE A 146 5.13 -10.35 4.37
CA PHE A 146 4.43 -11.51 3.82
C PHE A 146 3.56 -11.17 2.62
N ARG A 147 2.88 -10.00 2.63
CA ARG A 147 2.13 -9.49 1.48
C ARG A 147 3.03 -9.39 0.24
N PHE A 148 4.16 -8.69 0.36
CA PHE A 148 5.12 -8.53 -0.74
C PHE A 148 5.69 -9.87 -1.20
N ARG A 149 6.00 -10.78 -0.27
CA ARG A 149 6.49 -12.12 -0.61
C ARG A 149 5.46 -12.92 -1.42
N GLY A 150 4.18 -12.83 -1.07
CA GLY A 150 3.10 -13.46 -1.82
C GLY A 150 2.88 -12.84 -3.19
N MET A 151 2.86 -11.50 -3.29
CA MET A 151 2.75 -10.81 -4.58
C MET A 151 3.89 -11.17 -5.53
N VAL A 152 5.12 -11.28 -5.00
CA VAL A 152 6.28 -11.75 -5.77
C VAL A 152 6.10 -13.21 -6.22
N GLU A 153 5.54 -14.08 -5.39
CA GLU A 153 5.26 -15.47 -5.78
C GLU A 153 4.21 -15.55 -6.89
N HIS A 154 3.12 -14.79 -6.74
CA HIS A 154 2.08 -14.67 -7.74
C HIS A 154 2.67 -14.23 -9.08
N PHE A 155 3.44 -13.14 -9.09
CA PHE A 155 4.11 -12.65 -10.29
C PHE A 155 5.02 -13.71 -10.93
N LYS A 156 5.80 -14.46 -10.13
CA LYS A 156 6.63 -15.55 -10.67
C LYS A 156 5.83 -16.65 -11.34
N ASN A 157 4.60 -16.87 -10.90
CA ASN A 157 3.71 -17.91 -11.43
C ASN A 157 2.89 -17.44 -12.64
N THR A 158 2.48 -16.18 -12.67
CA THR A 158 1.50 -15.65 -13.65
C THR A 158 2.10 -14.64 -14.63
N GLY A 159 3.19 -13.97 -14.24
CA GLY A 159 3.76 -12.83 -14.95
C GLY A 159 3.03 -11.51 -14.72
N ILE A 160 2.04 -11.47 -13.82
CA ILE A 160 1.21 -10.29 -13.53
C ILE A 160 1.50 -9.81 -12.11
N TYR A 161 1.77 -8.52 -11.92
CA TYR A 161 2.03 -7.93 -10.60
C TYR A 161 0.76 -7.24 -10.09
N GLU A 162 0.05 -7.95 -9.22
CA GLU A 162 -1.22 -7.49 -8.66
C GLU A 162 -1.33 -7.80 -7.16
N LEU A 163 -2.35 -7.23 -6.49
CA LEU A 163 -2.64 -7.45 -5.07
C LEU A 163 -3.25 -8.84 -4.81
N VAL A 164 -2.50 -9.89 -5.15
CA VAL A 164 -2.82 -11.29 -4.91
C VAL A 164 -1.75 -11.92 -4.02
N VAL A 165 -2.19 -12.59 -2.97
CA VAL A 165 -1.35 -13.28 -2.00
C VAL A 165 -1.94 -14.67 -1.80
N GLU A 166 -1.31 -15.70 -2.38
CA GLU A 166 -1.71 -17.09 -2.17
C GLU A 166 -1.11 -17.69 -0.88
N GLU A 167 -1.55 -18.90 -0.55
CA GLU A 167 -0.95 -19.69 0.53
C GLU A 167 0.48 -20.14 0.17
N PRO A 168 1.39 -20.22 1.16
CA PRO A 168 1.17 -20.05 2.61
C PRO A 168 1.26 -18.60 3.10
N TRP A 169 1.63 -17.65 2.23
CA TRP A 169 1.90 -16.27 2.62
C TRP A 169 0.68 -15.56 3.16
N LYS A 170 -0.50 -15.89 2.64
CA LYS A 170 -1.76 -15.35 3.15
C LYS A 170 -2.00 -15.74 4.60
N THR A 171 -1.80 -17.00 4.97
CA THR A 171 -1.89 -17.45 6.37
C THR A 171 -0.88 -16.71 7.25
N TYR A 172 0.40 -16.65 6.84
CA TYR A 172 1.43 -15.95 7.62
C TYR A 172 1.13 -14.45 7.81
N MET A 173 0.62 -13.81 6.77
CA MET A 173 0.21 -12.41 6.80
C MET A 173 -0.89 -12.18 7.85
N ILE A 174 -1.95 -12.98 7.82
CA ILE A 174 -3.11 -12.84 8.72
C ILE A 174 -2.73 -13.22 10.16
N GLU A 175 -2.07 -14.36 10.35
CA GLU A 175 -1.67 -14.83 11.67
C GLU A 175 -0.72 -13.85 12.36
N TYR A 176 0.27 -13.32 11.63
CA TYR A 176 1.17 -12.32 12.18
C TYR A 176 0.43 -11.02 12.52
N LYS A 177 -0.43 -10.50 11.63
CA LYS A 177 -1.20 -9.27 11.87
C LYS A 177 -2.02 -9.36 13.17
N HIS A 178 -2.60 -10.52 13.48
CA HIS A 178 -3.40 -10.72 14.69
C HIS A 178 -2.58 -10.97 15.95
N ASN A 179 -1.31 -11.37 15.83
CA ASN A 179 -0.49 -11.81 16.96
C ASN A 179 0.82 -11.01 17.14
N TRP A 180 0.99 -9.91 16.40
CA TRP A 180 2.25 -9.16 16.30
C TRP A 180 2.86 -8.72 17.64
N ASP A 181 2.04 -8.56 18.67
CA ASP A 181 2.38 -8.08 20.01
C ASP A 181 2.40 -9.18 21.09
N ASN A 182 2.37 -10.46 20.69
CA ASN A 182 2.40 -11.60 21.61
C ASN A 182 3.43 -12.67 21.19
N GLU A 183 3.53 -13.74 21.99
CA GLU A 183 4.50 -14.82 21.78
C GLU A 183 4.38 -15.52 20.41
N ILE A 184 3.16 -15.62 19.87
CA ILE A 184 2.92 -16.19 18.53
C ILE A 184 3.58 -15.28 17.48
N GLY A 185 3.31 -13.98 17.47
CA GLY A 185 3.93 -13.06 16.52
C GLY A 185 5.44 -12.94 16.70
N HIS A 186 5.94 -13.04 17.93
CA HIS A 186 7.38 -13.04 18.19
C HIS A 186 8.10 -14.25 17.56
N SER A 187 7.42 -15.39 17.42
CA SER A 187 7.99 -16.58 16.77
C SER A 187 8.29 -16.39 15.28
N TYR A 188 7.64 -15.40 14.63
CA TYR A 188 7.85 -15.08 13.22
C TYR A 188 9.14 -14.29 12.94
N LYS A 189 9.90 -13.87 13.97
CA LYS A 189 11.08 -13.00 13.81
C LYS A 189 12.07 -13.49 12.74
N GLU A 190 12.51 -14.75 12.83
CA GLU A 190 13.49 -15.29 11.88
C GLU A 190 12.90 -15.42 10.48
N LEU A 191 11.62 -15.78 10.38
CA LEU A 191 10.93 -15.86 9.08
C LEU A 191 10.79 -14.47 8.43
N LEU A 192 10.46 -13.43 9.19
CA LEU A 192 10.42 -12.05 8.70
C LEU A 192 11.77 -11.61 8.15
N LYS A 193 12.85 -11.93 8.87
CA LYS A 193 14.22 -11.65 8.43
C LYS A 193 14.54 -12.35 7.12
N GLU A 194 14.26 -13.65 7.04
CA GLU A 194 14.45 -14.46 5.84
C GLU A 194 13.69 -13.87 4.65
N GLN A 195 12.44 -13.44 4.85
CA GLN A 195 11.64 -12.87 3.77
C GLN A 195 12.13 -11.47 3.35
N LEU A 196 12.64 -10.64 4.26
CA LEU A 196 13.31 -9.39 3.89
C LEU A 196 14.55 -9.64 3.03
N GLU A 197 15.37 -10.63 3.40
CA GLU A 197 16.56 -11.02 2.62
C GLU A 197 16.18 -11.58 1.25
N TYR A 198 15.13 -12.41 1.17
CA TYR A 198 14.59 -12.92 -0.09
C TYR A 198 14.12 -11.79 -1.00
N LEU A 199 13.31 -10.86 -0.49
CA LEU A 199 12.77 -9.75 -1.28
C LEU A 199 13.89 -8.84 -1.81
N GLU A 200 14.93 -8.61 -1.00
CA GLU A 200 16.11 -7.85 -1.41
C GLU A 200 16.90 -8.55 -2.52
N GLN A 201 17.16 -9.85 -2.36
CA GLN A 201 17.84 -10.63 -3.39
C GLN A 201 17.04 -10.64 -4.70
N TYR A 202 15.74 -10.91 -4.62
CA TYR A 202 14.88 -10.98 -5.80
C TYR A 202 14.80 -9.65 -6.55
N ARG A 203 14.67 -8.52 -5.83
CA ARG A 203 14.75 -7.18 -6.43
C ARG A 203 16.08 -6.98 -7.16
N ASN A 204 17.20 -7.36 -6.54
CA ASN A 204 18.52 -7.18 -7.17
C ASN A 204 18.66 -8.02 -8.45
N GLU A 205 18.15 -9.25 -8.46
CA GLU A 205 18.13 -10.10 -9.65
C GLU A 205 17.29 -9.50 -10.78
N LEU A 206 16.12 -8.95 -10.47
CA LEU A 206 15.28 -8.25 -11.45
C LEU A 206 16.00 -7.04 -12.05
N MET A 207 16.62 -6.20 -11.23
CA MET A 207 17.36 -5.02 -11.70
C MET A 207 18.54 -5.39 -12.62
N ILE A 208 19.22 -6.51 -12.36
CA ILE A 208 20.32 -6.98 -13.22
C ILE A 208 19.78 -7.45 -14.57
N ASN A 209 18.67 -8.19 -14.58
CA ASN A 209 18.08 -8.75 -15.80
C ASN A 209 17.41 -7.70 -16.69
N GLU A 210 17.03 -6.54 -16.15
CA GLU A 210 16.51 -5.39 -16.91
C GLU A 210 17.63 -4.53 -17.55
N LEU A 211 18.85 -4.61 -17.02
CA LEU A 211 20.02 -3.85 -17.49
C LEU A 211 20.95 -4.66 -18.43
N GLY A 212 20.64 -5.94 -18.67
CA GLY A 212 21.39 -6.84 -19.57
C GLY A 212 20.66 -7.09 -20.88
#